data_AF-A0A0D0GVZ4-F1
#
_entry.id   AF-A0A0D0GVZ4-F1
#
_cell.length_a   1.000
_cell.length_b   1.000
_cell.length_c   1.000
_cell.angle_alpha   90.00
_cell.angle_beta   90.00
_cell.angle_gamma   90.00
#
_symmetry.space_group_name_H-M   'P 1'
#
loop_
_entity.id
_entity.type
_entity.pdbx_description
1 polymer ?
#
loop_
_entity_poly.entity_id
_entity_poly.type
_entity_poly.pdbx_seq_one_letter_code
_entity_poly.pdbx_strand_id
1 'polypeptide(L)'
;MFKQRNIWMMVLMLFILTAYSHPLHVTTKQIKYTNELMEVDLNIPIVSGSINQSFQRQVNRLLRKESLDLKREVEKQARENMAISKKEGFPYRLHAAVSNYEVTYNQHGILSIPVTLYGYTGGAHGMTVKVPNNFDFHTGKSLLLSDLFKKGTKYKQVIIDEVIAQIKKKTIYILTTPSLLCKRCRMINLII
;
A
#
# COMPACT_ATOMS: atom_id res chain seq x y z
N MET A 1 52.62 20.11 -3.15
CA MET A 1 51.45 20.55 -2.33
C MET A 1 50.06 20.22 -2.90
N PHE A 2 49.91 19.63 -4.10
CA PHE A 2 48.59 19.32 -4.68
C PHE A 2 47.96 17.97 -4.25
N LYS A 3 48.74 17.05 -3.67
CA LYS A 3 48.31 15.65 -3.44
C LYS A 3 47.41 15.49 -2.20
N GLN A 4 47.67 16.23 -1.13
CA GLN A 4 47.01 16.04 0.17
C GLN A 4 45.63 16.70 0.24
N ARG A 5 45.45 17.87 -0.41
CA ARG A 5 44.16 18.57 -0.49
C ARG A 5 43.12 17.81 -1.32
N ASN A 6 43.57 17.08 -2.36
CA ASN A 6 42.69 16.24 -3.18
C ASN A 6 42.29 14.95 -2.45
N ILE A 7 43.16 14.37 -1.62
CA ILE A 7 42.82 13.20 -0.79
C ILE A 7 41.74 13.56 0.22
N TRP A 8 41.86 14.69 0.92
CA TRP A 8 40.83 15.15 1.87
C TRP A 8 39.50 15.45 1.20
N MET A 9 39.50 16.04 0.00
CA MET A 9 38.28 16.25 -0.79
C MET A 9 37.64 14.93 -1.24
N MET A 10 38.44 13.94 -1.66
CA MET A 10 37.92 12.62 -2.03
C MET A 10 37.37 11.85 -0.81
N VAL A 11 38.04 11.92 0.34
CA VAL A 11 37.58 11.31 1.61
C VAL A 11 36.29 11.96 2.09
N LEU A 12 36.17 13.30 2.00
CA LEU A 12 34.95 14.04 2.34
C LEU A 12 33.79 13.68 1.40
N MET A 13 34.06 13.57 0.09
CA MET A 13 33.05 13.20 -0.91
C MET A 13 32.57 11.75 -0.74
N LEU A 14 33.47 10.83 -0.33
CA LEU A 14 33.13 9.44 0.00
C LEU A 14 32.27 9.34 1.27
N PHE A 15 32.56 10.16 2.29
CA PHE A 15 31.76 10.27 3.52
C PHE A 15 30.36 10.87 3.27
N ILE A 16 30.26 11.84 2.36
CA ILE A 16 28.96 12.37 1.93
C ILE A 16 28.18 11.27 1.19
N LEU A 17 28.81 10.50 0.30
CA LEU A 17 28.11 9.43 -0.43
C LEU A 17 27.53 8.34 0.49
N THR A 18 28.28 7.95 1.53
CA THR A 18 27.84 6.91 2.48
C THR A 18 26.75 7.42 3.41
N ALA A 19 26.79 8.66 3.88
CA ALA A 19 25.73 9.24 4.71
C ALA A 19 24.37 9.29 3.98
N TYR A 20 24.36 9.37 2.64
CA TYR A 20 23.14 9.42 1.83
C TYR A 20 22.53 8.03 1.54
N SER A 21 23.20 6.92 1.84
CA SER A 21 22.73 5.57 1.50
C SER A 21 22.09 4.80 2.64
N HIS A 22 21.95 5.39 3.82
CA HIS A 22 21.42 4.69 4.99
C HIS A 22 19.90 4.46 4.86
N PRO A 23 19.42 3.24 5.14
CA PRO A 23 17.99 2.95 5.26
C PRO A 23 17.31 3.88 6.26
N LEU A 24 16.09 4.29 5.96
CA LEU A 24 15.27 5.06 6.92
C LEU A 24 14.73 4.12 8.00
N HIS A 25 14.40 4.66 9.17
CA HIS A 25 13.70 3.88 10.18
C HIS A 25 12.19 3.99 9.97
N VAL A 26 11.50 2.86 9.99
CA VAL A 26 10.03 2.82 9.88
C VAL A 26 9.48 2.13 11.12
N THR A 27 8.70 2.86 11.91
CA THR A 27 8.03 2.34 13.11
C THR A 27 6.52 2.42 12.95
N THR A 28 5.79 1.68 13.78
CA THR A 28 4.33 1.69 13.76
C THR A 28 3.78 2.60 14.86
N LYS A 29 2.82 3.45 14.52
CA LYS A 29 1.88 4.04 15.48
C LYS A 29 0.53 3.36 15.33
N GLN A 30 0.11 2.68 16.39
CA GLN A 30 -1.17 2.00 16.43
C GLN A 30 -2.27 2.89 16.99
N ILE A 31 -3.45 2.83 16.38
CA ILE A 31 -4.72 3.33 16.93
C ILE A 31 -5.69 2.14 16.90
N LYS A 32 -5.97 1.58 18.09
CA LYS A 32 -6.81 0.39 18.22
C LYS A 32 -7.85 0.57 19.30
N TYR A 33 -9.14 0.44 18.95
CA TYR A 33 -10.26 0.47 19.88
C TYR A 33 -11.53 -0.06 19.22
N THR A 34 -12.51 -0.42 20.03
CA THR A 34 -13.86 -0.77 19.59
C THR A 34 -14.85 0.13 20.32
N ASN A 35 -15.87 0.62 19.63
CA ASN A 35 -17.00 1.33 20.21
C ASN A 35 -18.32 0.79 19.65
N GLU A 36 -19.45 1.41 20.00
CA GLU A 36 -20.78 0.97 19.57
C GLU A 36 -21.01 1.03 18.05
N LEU A 37 -20.19 1.77 17.31
CA LEU A 37 -20.32 1.97 15.87
C LEU A 37 -19.39 1.06 15.07
N MET A 38 -18.14 0.93 15.50
CA MET A 38 -17.11 0.28 14.73
C MET A 38 -15.92 -0.23 15.54
N GLU A 39 -15.21 -1.19 14.96
CA GLU A 39 -13.87 -1.60 15.31
C GLU A 39 -12.83 -0.78 14.51
N VAL A 40 -11.78 -0.33 15.18
CA VAL A 40 -10.67 0.42 14.58
C VAL A 40 -9.38 -0.29 14.93
N ASP A 41 -8.57 -0.64 13.92
CA ASP A 41 -7.19 -1.14 14.09
C ASP A 41 -6.30 -0.54 12.99
N LEU A 42 -5.71 0.62 13.26
CA LEU A 42 -4.88 1.34 12.30
C LEU A 42 -3.41 1.24 12.70
N ASN A 43 -2.64 0.45 11.96
CA ASN A 43 -1.19 0.42 12.02
C ASN A 43 -0.63 1.43 11.01
N ILE A 44 -0.25 2.61 11.50
CA ILE A 44 0.21 3.73 10.67
C ILE A 44 1.75 3.76 10.66
N PRO A 45 2.40 3.71 9.49
CA PRO A 45 3.86 3.83 9.41
C PRO A 45 4.32 5.25 9.75
N ILE A 46 5.40 5.34 10.53
CA ILE A 46 6.13 6.57 10.84
C ILE A 46 7.57 6.40 10.35
N VAL A 47 7.96 7.27 9.43
CA VAL A 47 9.30 7.34 8.86
C VAL A 47 10.15 8.34 9.66
N SER A 48 11.37 7.92 10.01
CA SER A 48 12.37 8.75 10.70
C SER A 48 13.79 8.49 10.16
N GLY A 49 14.73 9.35 10.54
CA GLY A 49 16.13 9.25 10.11
C GLY A 49 16.46 9.93 8.78
N SER A 50 15.50 10.64 8.17
CA SER A 50 15.76 11.40 6.94
C SER A 50 16.49 12.71 7.23
N ILE A 51 17.57 12.98 6.49
CA ILE A 51 18.25 14.29 6.53
C ILE A 51 17.31 15.39 6.00
N ASN A 52 16.47 15.07 5.02
CA ASN A 52 15.44 15.97 4.51
C ASN A 52 14.20 15.92 5.42
N GLN A 53 14.14 16.85 6.37
CA GLN A 53 13.05 16.95 7.35
C GLN A 53 11.71 17.38 6.73
N SER A 54 11.74 18.15 5.63
CA SER A 54 10.51 18.54 4.93
C SER A 54 9.86 17.33 4.27
N PHE A 55 10.65 16.52 3.56
CA PHE A 55 10.23 15.25 3.00
C PHE A 55 9.67 14.32 4.08
N GLN A 56 10.37 14.12 5.19
CA GLN A 56 9.92 13.26 6.28
C GLN A 56 8.54 13.68 6.82
N ARG A 57 8.33 14.99 7.02
CA ARG A 57 7.02 15.52 7.44
C ARG A 57 5.93 15.29 6.40
N GLN A 58 6.24 15.45 5.11
CA GLN A 58 5.29 15.23 4.03
C GLN A 58 4.87 13.76 3.95
N VAL A 59 5.83 12.84 3.97
CA VAL A 59 5.58 11.38 3.94
C VAL A 59 4.75 10.95 5.15
N ASN A 60 5.14 11.35 6.36
CA ASN A 60 4.38 11.00 7.57
C ASN A 60 2.96 11.58 7.55
N ARG A 61 2.76 12.77 6.96
CA ARG A 61 1.44 13.36 6.80
C ARG A 61 0.59 12.56 5.82
N LEU A 62 1.15 12.16 4.68
CA LEU A 62 0.48 11.36 3.66
C LEU A 62 0.03 10.01 4.23
N LEU A 63 0.97 9.24 4.78
CA LEU A 63 0.71 7.90 5.34
C LEU A 63 -0.34 7.95 6.48
N ARG A 64 -0.26 8.97 7.35
CA ARG A 64 -1.27 9.19 8.38
C ARG A 64 -2.63 9.54 7.80
N LYS A 65 -2.68 10.35 6.75
CA LYS A 65 -3.93 10.80 6.12
C LYS A 65 -4.69 9.62 5.52
N GLU A 66 -4.02 8.70 4.83
CA GLU A 66 -4.64 7.51 4.21
C GLU A 66 -5.44 6.68 5.23
N SER A 67 -4.83 6.28 6.35
CA SER A 67 -5.51 5.48 7.37
C SER A 67 -6.62 6.25 8.10
N LEU A 68 -6.43 7.55 8.33
CA LEU A 68 -7.43 8.37 9.02
C LEU A 68 -8.61 8.76 8.12
N ASP A 69 -8.40 8.88 6.81
CA ASP A 69 -9.48 9.08 5.85
C ASP A 69 -10.33 7.82 5.76
N LEU A 70 -9.73 6.62 5.66
CA LEU A 70 -10.46 5.36 5.75
C LEU A 70 -11.35 5.31 7.01
N LYS A 71 -10.77 5.61 8.18
CA LYS A 71 -11.51 5.65 9.45
C LYS A 71 -12.70 6.60 9.38
N ARG A 72 -12.50 7.81 8.86
CA ARG A 72 -13.56 8.84 8.76
C ARG A 72 -14.69 8.39 7.83
N GLU A 73 -14.37 7.81 6.67
CA GLU A 73 -15.38 7.32 5.73
C GLU A 73 -16.18 6.14 6.28
N VAL A 74 -15.52 5.19 6.96
CA VAL A 74 -16.21 4.06 7.60
C VAL A 74 -17.06 4.54 8.78
N GLU A 75 -16.55 5.46 9.60
CA GLU A 75 -17.29 6.01 10.74
C GLU A 75 -18.55 6.77 10.30
N LYS A 76 -18.48 7.50 9.18
CA LYS A 76 -19.64 8.16 8.59
C LYS A 76 -20.74 7.16 8.22
N GLN A 77 -20.38 6.11 7.49
CA GLN A 77 -21.32 5.04 7.10
C GLN A 77 -21.86 4.28 8.33
N ALA A 78 -21.03 4.06 9.34
CA ALA A 78 -21.44 3.43 10.59
C ALA A 78 -22.56 4.20 11.29
N ARG A 79 -22.47 5.54 11.34
CA ARG A 79 -23.52 6.40 11.93
C ARG A 79 -24.82 6.33 11.13
N GLU A 80 -24.73 6.40 9.81
CA GLU A 80 -25.88 6.31 8.91
C GLU A 80 -26.59 4.95 9.08
N ASN A 81 -25.84 3.86 9.05
CA ASN A 81 -26.37 2.50 9.18
C ASN A 81 -26.92 2.21 10.58
N MET A 82 -26.32 2.76 11.64
CA MET A 82 -26.85 2.65 13.00
C MET A 82 -28.19 3.38 13.13
N ALA A 83 -28.35 4.55 12.50
CA ALA A 83 -29.62 5.27 12.50
C ALA A 83 -30.72 4.49 11.77
N ILE A 84 -30.40 3.88 10.61
CA ILE A 84 -31.32 3.03 9.85
C ILE A 84 -31.69 1.78 10.66
N SER A 85 -30.72 1.10 11.27
CA SER A 85 -30.94 -0.07 12.12
C SER A 85 -31.91 0.22 13.27
N LYS A 86 -31.74 1.35 13.96
CA LYS A 86 -32.65 1.79 15.02
C LYS A 86 -34.06 2.10 14.50
N LYS A 87 -34.17 2.71 13.32
CA LYS A 87 -35.45 3.09 12.71
C LYS A 87 -36.24 1.87 12.24
N GLU A 88 -35.56 0.92 11.58
CA GLU A 88 -36.20 -0.22 10.92
C GLU A 88 -36.20 -1.49 11.80
N GLY A 89 -35.59 -1.45 12.98
CA GLY A 89 -35.71 -2.50 14.01
C GLY A 89 -34.89 -3.77 13.78
N PHE A 90 -33.84 -3.72 12.95
CA PHE A 90 -32.93 -4.86 12.74
C PHE A 90 -31.62 -4.69 13.55
N PRO A 91 -30.93 -5.79 13.94
CA PRO A 91 -29.71 -5.69 14.72
C PRO A 91 -28.57 -5.02 13.95
N TYR A 92 -27.94 -4.02 14.56
CA TYR A 92 -26.79 -3.33 13.99
C TYR A 92 -25.56 -4.25 13.96
N ARG A 93 -24.80 -4.19 12.87
CA ARG A 93 -23.51 -4.89 12.72
C ARG A 93 -22.38 -3.88 12.78
N LEU A 94 -21.42 -4.11 13.68
CA LEU A 94 -20.24 -3.26 13.82
C LEU A 94 -19.51 -3.12 12.49
N HIS A 95 -19.19 -1.89 12.13
CA HIS A 95 -18.32 -1.59 11.01
C HIS A 95 -16.86 -1.83 11.41
N ALA A 96 -15.94 -1.86 10.45
CA ALA A 96 -14.51 -1.99 10.75
C ALA A 96 -13.66 -1.13 9.84
N ALA A 97 -12.67 -0.44 10.42
CA ALA A 97 -11.61 0.23 9.68
C ALA A 97 -10.25 -0.33 10.14
N VAL A 98 -9.59 -1.06 9.25
CA VAL A 98 -8.30 -1.69 9.51
C VAL A 98 -7.28 -1.17 8.52
N SER A 99 -6.10 -0.78 9.00
CA SER A 99 -4.98 -0.36 8.16
C SER A 99 -3.73 -1.12 8.57
N ASN A 100 -3.02 -1.67 7.61
CA ASN A 100 -1.72 -2.31 7.79
C ASN A 100 -0.74 -1.81 6.74
N TYR A 101 0.55 -2.02 6.96
CA TYR A 101 1.57 -1.69 5.97
C TYR A 101 2.68 -2.73 5.96
N GLU A 102 3.45 -2.74 4.89
CA GLU A 102 4.66 -3.55 4.76
C GLU A 102 5.77 -2.67 4.21
N VAL A 103 7.00 -2.80 4.72
CA VAL A 103 8.17 -2.15 4.12
C VAL A 103 8.77 -3.13 3.12
N THR A 104 8.45 -2.96 1.84
CA THR A 104 8.88 -3.87 0.77
C THR A 104 10.26 -3.51 0.21
N TYR A 105 10.71 -2.27 0.41
CA TYR A 105 12.05 -1.82 0.02
C TYR A 105 12.48 -0.59 0.83
N ASN A 106 13.75 -0.52 1.25
CA ASN A 106 14.27 0.60 2.04
C ASN A 106 15.81 0.67 1.96
N GLN A 107 16.32 0.92 0.78
CA GLN A 107 17.76 0.93 0.50
C GLN A 107 18.06 1.92 -0.62
N HIS A 108 19.32 2.33 -0.77
CA HIS A 108 19.78 3.11 -1.93
C HIS A 108 18.98 4.39 -2.24
N GLY A 109 18.46 5.08 -1.22
CA GLY A 109 17.67 6.30 -1.46
C GLY A 109 16.18 6.07 -1.74
N ILE A 110 15.72 4.82 -1.78
CA ILE A 110 14.32 4.49 -2.11
C ILE A 110 13.64 3.81 -0.93
N LEU A 111 12.42 4.25 -0.65
CA LEU A 111 11.53 3.68 0.35
C LEU A 111 10.21 3.27 -0.31
N SER A 112 9.80 2.01 -0.13
CA SER A 112 8.54 1.45 -0.61
C SER A 112 7.75 0.88 0.56
N ILE A 113 6.58 1.47 0.82
CA ILE A 113 5.68 1.11 1.92
C ILE A 113 4.23 0.98 1.41
N PRO A 114 3.85 -0.11 0.74
CA PRO A 114 2.44 -0.35 0.44
C PRO A 114 1.59 -0.37 1.73
N VAL A 115 0.51 0.41 1.72
CA VAL A 115 -0.48 0.45 2.80
C VAL A 115 -1.73 -0.31 2.36
N THR A 116 -2.18 -1.27 3.17
CA THR A 116 -3.41 -2.03 2.95
C THR A 116 -4.51 -1.46 3.83
N LEU A 117 -5.57 -0.96 3.20
CA LEU A 117 -6.74 -0.34 3.81
C LEU A 117 -7.93 -1.30 3.66
N TYR A 118 -8.49 -1.75 4.77
CA TYR A 118 -9.69 -2.58 4.81
C TYR A 118 -10.83 -1.85 5.50
N GLY A 119 -11.96 -1.74 4.81
CA GLY A 119 -13.19 -1.16 5.33
C GLY A 119 -14.33 -2.16 5.27
N TYR A 120 -15.07 -2.33 6.37
CA TYR A 120 -16.32 -3.07 6.41
C TYR A 120 -17.45 -2.13 6.82
N THR A 121 -18.48 -2.03 5.97
CA THR A 121 -19.57 -1.06 6.13
C THR A 121 -20.97 -1.69 6.17
N GLY A 122 -21.05 -2.96 6.55
CA GLY A 122 -22.31 -3.72 6.54
C GLY A 122 -22.59 -4.34 5.17
N GLY A 123 -22.54 -5.66 5.09
CA GLY A 123 -22.69 -6.42 3.84
C GLY A 123 -22.22 -7.87 4.02
N ALA A 124 -21.98 -8.57 2.91
CA ALA A 124 -21.44 -9.93 2.94
C ALA A 124 -19.92 -9.97 3.19
N HIS A 125 -19.20 -8.93 2.78
CA HIS A 125 -17.75 -8.80 2.94
C HIS A 125 -17.34 -7.32 3.03
N GLY A 126 -16.14 -7.06 3.54
CA GLY A 126 -15.51 -5.74 3.45
C GLY A 126 -14.84 -5.50 2.08
N MET A 127 -14.26 -4.31 1.93
CA MET A 127 -13.47 -3.90 0.78
C MET A 127 -12.02 -3.69 1.21
N THR A 128 -11.08 -4.21 0.41
CA THR A 128 -9.65 -4.02 0.63
C THR A 128 -9.03 -3.25 -0.52
N VAL A 129 -8.29 -2.19 -0.21
CA VAL A 129 -7.50 -1.41 -1.18
C VAL A 129 -6.04 -1.44 -0.74
N LYS A 130 -5.11 -1.68 -1.66
CA LYS A 130 -3.67 -1.55 -1.41
C LYS A 130 -3.16 -0.29 -2.11
N VAL A 131 -2.68 0.67 -1.34
CA VAL A 131 -2.14 1.95 -1.80
C VAL A 131 -0.61 1.85 -1.87
N PRO A 132 -0.01 1.93 -3.07
CA PRO A 132 1.44 1.90 -3.19
C PRO A 132 2.03 3.26 -2.81
N ASN A 133 2.91 3.28 -1.81
CA ASN A 133 3.69 4.47 -1.47
C ASN A 133 5.16 4.20 -1.79
N ASN A 134 5.70 4.87 -2.80
CA ASN A 134 7.09 4.76 -3.22
C ASN A 134 7.74 6.14 -3.23
N PHE A 135 8.89 6.27 -2.61
CA PHE A 135 9.57 7.54 -2.44
C PHE A 135 11.05 7.42 -2.77
N ASP A 136 11.57 8.43 -3.45
CA ASP A 136 12.99 8.76 -3.49
C ASP A 136 13.25 9.82 -2.42
N PHE A 137 13.98 9.45 -1.38
CA PHE A 137 14.29 10.34 -0.27
C PHE A 137 15.58 11.16 -0.49
N HIS A 138 16.33 10.92 -1.57
CA HIS A 138 17.37 11.85 -2.04
C HIS A 138 16.74 13.09 -2.65
N THR A 139 15.77 12.89 -3.54
CA THR A 139 15.09 13.99 -4.22
C THR A 139 13.85 14.49 -3.48
N GLY A 140 13.37 13.72 -2.50
CA GLY A 140 12.16 14.00 -1.74
C GLY A 140 10.87 13.83 -2.55
N LYS A 141 10.91 13.03 -3.62
CA LYS A 141 9.79 12.85 -4.57
C LYS A 141 9.07 11.53 -4.34
N SER A 142 7.77 11.54 -4.60
CA SER A 142 7.02 10.29 -4.81
C SER A 142 7.38 9.71 -6.18
N LEU A 143 7.56 8.41 -6.25
CA LEU A 143 7.91 7.69 -7.46
C LEU A 143 6.67 7.07 -8.10
N LEU A 144 6.45 7.42 -9.36
CA LEU A 144 5.46 6.80 -10.22
C LEU A 144 6.08 5.65 -11.00
N LEU A 145 5.25 4.73 -11.49
CA LEU A 145 5.71 3.65 -12.36
C LEU A 145 6.45 4.17 -13.60
N SER A 146 6.04 5.33 -14.14
CA SER A 146 6.71 5.99 -15.27
C SER A 146 8.15 6.40 -14.97
N ASP A 147 8.47 6.72 -13.72
CA ASP A 147 9.78 7.24 -13.32
C ASP A 147 10.86 6.14 -13.35
N LEU A 148 10.43 4.88 -13.39
CA LEU A 148 11.31 3.71 -13.51
C LEU A 148 11.78 3.46 -14.96
N PHE A 149 11.24 4.20 -15.94
CA PHE A 149 11.51 3.99 -17.35
C PHE A 149 12.00 5.26 -18.05
N LYS A 150 12.86 5.08 -19.07
CA LYS A 150 13.29 6.19 -19.91
C LYS A 150 12.10 6.77 -20.69
N LYS A 151 12.08 8.09 -20.88
CA LYS A 151 11.06 8.77 -21.70
C LYS A 151 10.99 8.15 -23.10
N GLY A 152 9.77 7.93 -23.60
CA GLY A 152 9.53 7.28 -24.90
C GLY A 152 9.47 5.76 -24.87
N THR A 153 9.79 5.12 -23.74
CA THR A 153 9.65 3.67 -23.57
C THR A 153 8.16 3.28 -23.56
N LYS A 154 7.77 2.27 -24.34
CA LYS A 154 6.41 1.69 -24.32
C LYS A 154 6.21 0.71 -23.15
N TYR A 155 6.65 1.08 -21.96
CA TYR A 155 6.69 0.19 -20.79
C TYR A 155 5.32 -0.36 -20.40
N LYS A 156 4.25 0.44 -20.56
CA LYS A 156 2.87 0.00 -20.30
C LYS A 156 2.48 -1.21 -21.14
N GLN A 157 2.80 -1.21 -22.44
CA GLN A 157 2.45 -2.30 -23.34
C GLN A 157 3.18 -3.58 -22.93
N VAL A 158 4.49 -3.50 -22.68
CA VAL A 158 5.31 -4.63 -22.24
C VAL A 158 4.76 -5.25 -20.94
N ILE A 159 4.39 -4.42 -19.96
CA ILE A 159 3.80 -4.88 -18.69
C ILE A 159 2.44 -5.54 -18.93
N ILE A 160 1.57 -4.94 -19.75
CA ILE A 160 0.24 -5.47 -20.03
C ILE A 160 0.35 -6.83 -20.74
N ASP A 161 1.22 -6.94 -21.73
CA ASP A 161 1.43 -8.18 -22.49
C ASP A 161 1.90 -9.32 -21.57
N GLU A 162 2.84 -9.02 -20.68
CA GLU A 162 3.35 -9.99 -19.71
C GLU A 162 2.27 -10.39 -18.69
N VAL A 163 1.48 -9.43 -18.18
CA VAL A 163 0.35 -9.73 -17.28
C VAL A 163 -0.67 -10.64 -17.96
N ILE A 164 -1.02 -10.36 -19.22
CA ILE A 164 -1.93 -11.21 -20.01
C ILE A 164 -1.34 -12.61 -20.20
N ALA A 165 -0.04 -12.71 -20.50
CA ALA A 165 0.63 -13.99 -20.64
C ALA A 165 0.58 -14.82 -19.34
N GLN A 166 0.85 -14.19 -18.19
CA GLN A 166 0.79 -14.85 -16.87
C GLN A 166 -0.64 -15.26 -16.49
N ILE A 167 -1.65 -14.43 -16.80
CA ILE A 167 -3.06 -14.79 -16.58
C ILE A 167 -3.41 -16.03 -17.42
N LYS A 168 -3.09 -16.03 -18.72
CA LYS A 168 -3.35 -17.18 -19.60
C LYS A 168 -2.67 -18.44 -19.07
N LYS A 169 -1.39 -18.34 -18.69
CA LYS A 169 -0.64 -19.45 -18.10
C LYS A 169 -1.35 -19.99 -16.86
N LYS A 170 -1.73 -19.12 -15.91
CA LYS A 170 -2.43 -19.52 -14.67
C LYS A 170 -3.82 -20.12 -14.94
N THR A 171 -4.59 -19.56 -15.87
CA THR A 171 -5.89 -20.11 -16.29
C THR A 171 -5.73 -21.49 -16.91
N ILE A 172 -4.74 -21.69 -17.78
CA ILE A 172 -4.41 -23.00 -18.33
C ILE A 172 -4.07 -23.97 -17.20
N TYR A 173 -3.22 -23.59 -16.24
CA TYR A 173 -2.92 -24.44 -15.08
C TYR A 173 -4.17 -24.85 -14.29
N ILE A 174 -5.15 -23.95 -14.09
CA ILE A 174 -6.41 -24.26 -13.38
C ILE A 174 -7.30 -25.20 -14.22
N LEU A 175 -7.30 -25.08 -15.54
CA LEU A 175 -8.07 -25.95 -16.44
C LEU A 175 -7.42 -27.32 -16.66
N THR A 176 -6.10 -27.43 -16.49
CA THR A 176 -5.34 -28.67 -16.68
C THR A 176 -5.01 -29.39 -15.37
N THR A 177 -5.32 -28.84 -14.19
CA THR A 177 -5.16 -29.55 -12.92
C THR A 177 -6.30 -30.57 -12.73
N PRO A 178 -6.02 -31.89 -12.71
CA PRO A 178 -7.06 -32.93 -12.65
C PRO A 178 -7.86 -32.95 -11.34
N SER A 179 -7.44 -32.22 -10.31
CA SER A 179 -8.07 -32.19 -8.98
C SER A 179 -9.31 -31.29 -8.89
N LEU A 180 -9.61 -30.49 -9.93
CA LEU A 180 -10.82 -29.64 -9.99
C LEU A 180 -11.80 -30.06 -11.09
N LEU A 181 -11.50 -31.13 -11.84
CA LEU A 181 -12.49 -31.83 -12.66
C LEU A 181 -13.45 -32.58 -11.73
N CYS A 182 -14.38 -31.83 -11.14
CA CYS A 182 -15.56 -32.38 -10.49
C CYS A 182 -16.26 -33.28 -11.52
N LYS A 183 -16.16 -34.60 -11.31
CA LYS A 183 -16.83 -35.68 -12.04
C LYS A 183 -18.36 -35.68 -11.80
N ARG A 184 -19.00 -34.52 -11.89
CA ARG A 184 -20.44 -34.37 -11.83
C ARG A 184 -20.93 -33.20 -12.68
N CYS A 185 -20.59 -33.23 -13.96
CA CYS A 185 -21.44 -32.61 -14.97
C CYS A 185 -22.83 -33.28 -14.88
N ARG A 186 -23.79 -32.60 -14.26
CA ARG A 186 -25.16 -32.59 -14.78
C ARG A 186 -25.31 -31.31 -15.58
N MET A 187 -25.40 -31.49 -16.89
CA MET A 187 -25.93 -30.48 -17.82
C MET A 187 -27.24 -29.94 -17.26
N ILE A 188 -27.32 -28.62 -17.06
CA ILE A 188 -28.57 -27.87 -17.21
C ILE A 188 -28.24 -26.64 -18.04
N ASN A 189 -28.82 -26.64 -19.24
CA ASN A 189 -28.97 -25.49 -20.13
C ASN A 189 -29.72 -24.35 -19.43
N LEU A 190 -29.29 -23.11 -19.67
CA LEU A 190 -30.14 -21.93 -19.92
C LEU A 190 -29.20 -20.80 -20.41
N ILE A 191 -29.05 -20.57 -21.72
CA ILE A 191 -29.89 -19.75 -22.62
C ILE A 191 -29.94 -18.27 -22.17
N ILE A 192 -29.25 -17.44 -22.99
CA ILE A 192 -29.32 -15.98 -23.19
C ILE A 192 -29.15 -15.11 -21.93
#